data_AF-X1SYD2-F1
#
_entry.id   AF-X1SYD2-F1
#
_cell.length_a   1.000
_cell.length_b   1.000
_cell.length_c   1.000
_cell.angle_alpha   90.00
_cell.angle_beta   90.00
_cell.angle_gamma   90.00
#
_symmetry.space_group_name_H-M   'P 1'
#
loop_
_entity.id
_entity.type
_entity.pdbx_description
1 polymer ?
#
loop_
_entity_poly.entity_id
_entity_poly.type
_entity_poly.pdbx_seq_one_letter_code
_entity_poly.pdbx_strand_id
1 'polypeptide(L)' 'IPTTSEDKFEPLFAVYRKSTLESLHEVLSSGGRKISDLFTRCRVKYIELGDAEWFTNLNTMEEYEKFRTKHDA' A
#
# COMPACT_ATOMS: atom_id res chain seq x y z
N ILE A 1 4.09 -3.70 6.39
CA ILE A 1 3.79 -2.99 5.13
C ILE A 1 4.69 -3.58 4.07
N PRO A 2 4.13 -4.17 3.01
CA PRO A 2 4.94 -4.67 1.91
C PRO A 2 5.64 -3.55 1.15
N THR A 3 6.82 -3.86 0.60
CA THR A 3 7.62 -2.96 -0.24
C THR A 3 7.99 -3.65 -1.54
N THR A 4 7.86 -2.92 -2.66
CA THR A 4 8.19 -3.41 -4.02
C THR A 4 9.46 -2.78 -4.58
N SER A 5 9.91 -1.67 -3.99
CA SER A 5 11.23 -1.06 -4.17
C SER A 5 11.56 -0.21 -2.92
N GLU A 6 12.79 0.31 -2.80
CA GLU A 6 13.23 1.07 -1.61
C GLU A 6 12.26 2.19 -1.18
N ASP A 7 11.63 2.88 -2.14
CA ASP A 7 10.70 3.99 -1.87
C ASP A 7 9.21 3.68 -2.17
N LYS A 8 8.87 2.43 -2.49
CA LYS A 8 7.49 2.04 -2.81
C LYS A 8 6.90 1.15 -1.72
N PHE A 9 6.03 1.77 -0.93
CA PHE A 9 5.24 1.11 0.10
C PHE A 9 3.85 0.77 -0.44
N GLU A 10 3.34 -0.41 -0.05
CA GLU A 10 1.98 -0.84 -0.39
C GLU A 10 1.08 -0.88 0.87
N PRO A 11 0.72 0.28 1.44
CA PRO A 11 -0.07 0.34 2.68
C PRO A 11 -1.49 -0.19 2.52
N LEU A 12 -2.08 -0.07 1.32
CA LEU A 12 -3.41 -0.61 1.04
C LEU A 12 -3.40 -2.15 0.92
N PHE A 13 -2.21 -2.75 0.83
CA PHE A 13 -1.99 -4.19 0.85
C PHE A 13 -1.14 -4.58 2.07
N ALA A 14 -1.53 -4.14 3.26
CA ALA A 14 -0.80 -4.44 4.49
C ALA A 14 -1.69 -5.13 5.54
N VAL A 15 -1.04 -5.86 6.45
CA VAL A 15 -1.70 -6.42 7.64
C VAL A 15 -1.69 -5.37 8.75
N TYR A 16 -2.88 -5.03 9.25
CA TYR A 16 -3.08 -4.10 10.35
C TYR A 16 -3.52 -4.82 11.62
N ARG A 17 -3.04 -4.35 12.78
CA ARG A 17 -3.47 -4.83 14.10
C ARG A 17 -4.50 -3.85 14.67
N LYS A 18 -5.43 -4.31 15.51
CA LYS A 18 -6.40 -3.41 16.17
C LYS A 18 -5.75 -2.25 16.94
N SER A 19 -4.54 -2.45 17.45
CA SER A 19 -3.76 -1.40 18.12
C SER A 19 -3.45 -0.19 17.22
N THR A 20 -3.58 -0.29 15.89
CA THR A 20 -3.35 0.86 14.99
C THR A 20 -4.53 1.83 14.94
N LEU A 21 -5.69 1.47 15.51
CA LEU A 21 -6.89 2.30 15.48
C LEU A 21 -6.70 3.64 16.19
N GLU A 22 -5.98 3.68 17.30
CA GLU A 22 -5.71 4.91 18.06
C GLU A 22 -4.96 5.93 17.19
N SER A 23 -3.84 5.52 16.59
CA SER A 23 -3.08 6.37 15.67
C SER A 23 -3.88 6.76 14.42
N LEU A 24 -4.76 5.87 13.94
CA LEU A 24 -5.64 6.16 12.81
C LEU A 24 -6.65 7.27 13.14
N HIS A 25 -7.27 7.19 14.31
CA HIS A 25 -8.20 8.20 14.78
C HIS A 25 -7.52 9.55 14.95
N GLU A 26 -6.33 9.59 15.55
CA GLU A 26 -5.57 10.85 15.69
C GLU A 26 -5.32 11.52 14.33
N VAL A 27 -4.85 10.77 13.34
CA VAL A 27 -4.57 11.30 11.99
C VAL A 27 -5.85 11.83 11.34
N LEU A 28 -6.96 11.09 11.45
CA LEU A 28 -8.23 11.52 10.88
C LEU A 28 -8.80 12.75 11.60
N SER A 29 -8.72 12.79 12.93
CA SER A 29 -9.18 13.91 13.76
C SER A 29 -8.37 15.18 13.53
N SER A 30 -7.09 15.07 13.15
CA SER A 30 -6.27 16.22 12.74
C SER A 30 -6.49 16.63 11.28
N GLY A 31 -7.44 16.01 10.57
CA GLY A 31 -7.72 16.27 9.14
C GLY A 31 -6.76 15.57 8.17
N GLY A 32 -5.83 14.76 8.66
CA GLY A 32 -4.90 13.98 7.84
C GLY A 32 -5.62 12.91 7.02
N ARG A 33 -5.15 12.70 5.79
CA ARG A 33 -5.70 11.70 4.85
C ARG A 33 -4.65 10.80 4.22
N LYS A 34 -3.37 11.05 4.48
CA LYS A 34 -2.28 10.22 3.94
C LYS A 34 -2.04 9.04 4.87
N ILE A 35 -2.19 7.83 4.35
CA ILE A 35 -1.95 6.61 5.12
C ILE A 35 -0.49 6.48 5.59
N SER A 36 0.44 7.12 4.86
CA SER A 36 1.87 7.21 5.23
C SER A 36 2.11 7.92 6.56
N ASP A 37 1.20 8.81 6.98
CA ASP A 37 1.33 9.56 8.24
C ASP A 37 1.22 8.63 9.47
N LEU A 38 0.71 7.40 9.29
CA LEU A 38 0.66 6.38 10.33
C LEU A 38 2.01 5.70 10.56
N PHE A 39 2.93 5.76 9.60
CA PHE A 39 4.13 4.93 9.62
C PHE A 39 5.07 5.34 10.76
N THR A 40 5.09 6.63 11.11
CA THR A 40 5.87 7.19 12.21
C THR A 40 5.18 7.04 13.57
N ARG A 41 3.87 6.75 13.58
CA ARG A 41 3.04 6.62 14.79
C ARG A 41 2.87 5.17 15.24
N CYS A 42 3.10 4.22 14.34
CA CYS A 42 2.95 2.79 14.59
C CYS A 42 4.30 2.08 14.63
N ARG A 43 4.37 0.95 15.35
CA ARG A 43 5.47 0.00 15.18
C ARG A 43 5.29 -0.75 13.86
N VAL A 44 5.89 -0.23 12.79
CA VAL A 44 5.80 -0.81 11.45
C VAL A 44 6.88 -1.88 11.24
N LYS A 45 6.49 -3.01 10.66
CA LYS A 45 7.41 -3.97 10.06
C LYS A 45 7.28 -3.88 8.53
N TYR A 46 8.39 -3.62 7.84
CA TYR A 46 8.47 -3.64 6.38
C TYR A 46 8.78 -5.06 5.88
N ILE A 47 8.19 -5.46 4.77
CA ILE A 47 8.33 -6.80 4.17
C ILE A 47 8.62 -6.62 2.69
N GLU A 48 9.84 -6.94 2.27
CA GLU A 48 10.21 -6.88 0.85
C GLU A 48 9.53 -8.02 0.08
N LEU A 49 8.82 -7.68 -1.00
CA LEU A 49 8.19 -8.66 -1.89
C LEU A 49 9.07 -9.02 -3.09
N GLY A 50 10.16 -8.29 -3.32
CA GLY A 50 11.00 -8.44 -4.51
C GLY A 50 10.24 -8.07 -5.78
N ASP A 51 10.44 -8.85 -6.84
CA ASP A 51 9.70 -8.68 -8.09
C ASP A 51 8.24 -9.11 -7.90
N ALA A 52 7.36 -8.12 -7.78
CA ALA A 52 5.95 -8.29 -7.44
C ALA A 52 5.03 -8.07 -8.66
N GLU A 53 5.40 -8.54 -9.85
CA GLU A 53 4.56 -8.42 -11.06
C GLU A 53 3.14 -8.98 -10.86
N TRP A 54 2.99 -10.00 -10.00
CA TRP A 54 1.71 -10.60 -9.62
C TRP A 54 0.79 -9.62 -8.86
N PHE A 55 1.34 -8.53 -8.32
CA PHE A 55 0.63 -7.48 -7.60
C PHE A 55 0.60 -6.18 -8.41
N THR A 56 -0.14 -6.20 -9.53
CA THR A 56 -0.31 -5.02 -10.40
C THR A 56 -1.56 -4.23 -10.00
N ASN A 57 -1.40 -2.93 -9.72
CA ASN A 57 -2.52 -2.01 -9.51
C ASN A 57 -3.04 -1.48 -10.85
N LEU A 58 -4.36 -1.49 -11.05
CA LEU A 58 -5.04 -1.02 -12.26
C LEU A 58 -5.97 0.14 -11.90
N ASN A 59 -5.50 1.36 -12.06
CA ASN A 59 -6.27 2.57 -11.75
C ASN A 59 -6.94 3.17 -12.99
N THR A 60 -6.41 2.88 -14.18
CA THR A 60 -6.84 3.44 -15.46
C THR A 60 -7.17 2.34 -16.48
N MET A 61 -8.01 2.69 -17.47
CA MET A 61 -8.33 1.76 -18.55
C MET A 61 -7.11 1.42 -19.41
N GLU A 62 -6.17 2.36 -19.57
CA GLU A 62 -4.92 2.10 -20.28
C GLU A 62 -4.07 1.02 -19.57
N GLU A 63 -3.95 1.09 -18.24
CA GLU A 63 -3.26 0.06 -17.45
C GLU A 63 -3.95 -1.30 -17.59
N TYR A 64 -5.29 -1.31 -17.58
CA TYR A 64 -6.07 -2.54 -17.78
C TYR A 64 -5.82 -3.16 -19.15
N GLU A 65 -5.85 -2.38 -20.23
CA GLU A 65 -5.62 -2.90 -21.58
C GLU A 65 -4.20 -3.45 -21.77
N LYS A 66 -3.19 -2.80 -21.18
CA LYS A 66 -1.81 -3.32 -21.14
C LYS A 66 -1.71 -4.64 -20.38
N PHE A 67 -2.34 -4.71 -19.20
CA PHE A 67 -2.38 -5.92 -18.40
C PHE A 67 -3.03 -7.06 -19.16
N ARG A 68 -4.21 -6.82 -19.75
CA ARG A 68 -4.94 -7.80 -20.56
C ARG A 68 -4.10 -8.32 -21.73
N THR A 69 -3.46 -7.44 -22.49
CA THR A 69 -2.60 -7.82 -23.63
C THR A 69 -1.40 -8.67 -23.20
N LYS A 70 -0.80 -8.39 -22.02
CA LYS A 70 0.33 -9.17 -21.47
C LYS A 70 -0.08 -10.59 -21.05
N HIS A 71 -1.32 -10.80 -20.62
CA HIS A 71 -1.77 -12.04 -19.98
C HIS A 71 -2.71 -12.90 -20.83
N ASP A 72 -3.35 -12.36 -21.86
CA ASP A 72 -4.20 -13.11 -22.80
C ASP A 72 -3.40 -13.72 -23.99
N ALA A 73 -2.10 -13.42 -24.08
CA ALA A 73 -1.19 -13.87 -25.14
C ALA A 73 -0.53 -15.24 -24.87
#